data_AF-Q9VZD2-F1
#
_entry.id   AF-Q9VZD2-F1
#
_cell.length_a   1.000
_cell.length_b   1.000
_cell.length_c   1.000
_cell.angle_alpha   90.00
_cell.angle_beta   90.00
_cell.angle_gamma   90.00
#
_symmetry.space_group_name_H-M   'P 1'
#
loop_
_entity.id
_entity.type
_entity.pdbx_description
1 polymer ?
#
loop_
_entity_poly.entity_id
_entity_poly.type
_entity_poly.pdbx_seq_one_letter_code
_entity_poly.pdbx_strand_id
1 'polypeptide(L)'
;MDIRNNDPGAVQYGNFFNYYQFSSAAERVKLLPDADIWLPALEDGETQKDKPYFILDVGCNCGVLTQLMHKYLEERLHRSVKVLGVDIDPRLIQRASEENESPKDVSYACVDVLDDEAFESVKTYMEVNNLEKFDAICCYSITMWIHLNHHDQGLRFFLQKLSNLAELLVVEPQPWKCYQKAERRLKKAGEIFPLFLELKWRSDVDLQIQKYLEESLDRRKIFKSAPTKWQRKICFYR
;
A
#
# COMPACT_ATOMS: atom_id res chain seq x y z
N MET A 1 -13.16 -18.92 -1.32
CA MET A 1 -13.15 -19.15 0.14
C MET A 1 -14.57 -19.12 0.62
N ASP A 2 -15.08 -20.25 1.11
CA ASP A 2 -16.24 -20.26 2.00
C ASP A 2 -15.95 -19.28 3.15
N ILE A 3 -16.90 -18.41 3.47
CA ILE A 3 -16.76 -17.48 4.59
C ILE A 3 -16.53 -18.33 5.83
N ARG A 4 -15.29 -18.32 6.35
CA ARG A 4 -14.84 -19.21 7.43
C ARG A 4 -15.73 -19.01 8.65
N ASN A 5 -16.58 -19.99 8.94
CA ASN A 5 -17.59 -19.94 10.00
C ASN A 5 -18.47 -18.69 9.99
N ASN A 6 -18.82 -18.16 8.81
CA ASN A 6 -19.60 -16.92 8.64
C ASN A 6 -18.97 -15.65 9.28
N ASP A 7 -17.67 -15.64 9.61
CA ASP A 7 -16.97 -14.41 10.03
C ASP A 7 -16.25 -13.76 8.83
N PRO A 8 -16.83 -12.72 8.19
CA PRO A 8 -16.17 -12.03 7.08
C PRO A 8 -14.88 -11.33 7.51
N GLY A 9 -14.61 -11.24 8.81
CA GLY A 9 -13.41 -10.67 9.41
C GLY A 9 -12.25 -11.65 9.61
N ALA A 10 -12.45 -12.95 9.36
CA ALA A 10 -11.44 -13.99 9.58
C ALA A 10 -10.67 -14.33 8.30
N VAL A 11 -9.92 -13.36 7.79
CA VAL A 11 -9.11 -13.51 6.57
C VAL A 11 -7.62 -13.49 6.88
N GLN A 12 -6.87 -14.35 6.19
CA GLN A 12 -5.42 -14.49 6.36
C GLN A 12 -4.63 -13.30 5.77
N TYR A 13 -5.04 -12.79 4.61
CA TYR A 13 -4.30 -11.75 3.88
C TYR A 13 -4.91 -10.35 4.02
N GLY A 14 -5.93 -10.18 4.85
CA GLY A 14 -6.61 -8.87 5.00
C GLY A 14 -7.50 -8.47 3.83
N ASN A 15 -7.81 -9.41 2.94
CA ASN A 15 -8.67 -9.25 1.75
C ASN A 15 -10.16 -9.18 2.11
N PHE A 16 -10.55 -8.20 2.93
CA PHE A 16 -11.95 -7.96 3.30
C PHE A 16 -12.73 -7.32 2.15
N PHE A 17 -13.84 -7.91 1.73
CA PHE A 17 -14.75 -7.33 0.72
C PHE A 17 -15.36 -5.98 1.12
N ASN A 18 -15.50 -5.74 2.43
CA ASN A 18 -16.13 -4.55 2.99
C ASN A 18 -15.11 -3.63 3.69
N TYR A 19 -13.84 -3.67 3.31
CA TYR A 19 -12.77 -2.92 3.96
C TYR A 19 -13.12 -1.44 4.16
N TYR A 20 -13.66 -0.81 3.11
CA TYR A 20 -13.97 0.62 3.10
C TYR A 20 -15.24 1.01 3.88
N GLN A 21 -16.09 0.04 4.27
CA GLN A 21 -17.18 0.31 5.22
C GLN A 21 -16.66 0.62 6.63
N PHE A 22 -15.52 0.03 7.01
CA PHE A 22 -14.89 0.24 8.32
C PHE A 22 -13.82 1.33 8.30
N SER A 23 -13.17 1.50 7.15
CA SER A 23 -12.08 2.44 6.94
C SER A 23 -12.34 3.36 5.75
N SER A 24 -12.96 4.51 6.03
CA SER A 24 -13.33 5.49 5.00
C SER A 24 -12.11 5.91 4.17
N ALA A 25 -12.19 5.66 2.87
CA ALA A 25 -11.19 6.11 1.91
C ALA A 25 -11.17 7.64 1.78
N ALA A 26 -12.35 8.29 1.82
CA ALA A 26 -12.45 9.74 1.77
C ALA A 26 -11.74 10.43 2.96
N GLU A 27 -11.83 9.87 4.17
CA GLU A 27 -11.10 10.41 5.31
C GLU A 27 -9.58 10.20 5.19
N ARG A 28 -9.13 9.14 4.51
CA ARG A 28 -7.71 8.96 4.23
C ARG A 28 -7.18 9.94 3.20
N VAL A 29 -7.94 10.23 2.14
CA VAL A 29 -7.52 11.20 1.12
C VAL A 29 -7.33 12.60 1.71
N LYS A 30 -8.14 12.99 2.69
CA LYS A 30 -7.97 14.27 3.42
C LYS A 30 -6.64 14.38 4.19
N LEU A 31 -5.96 13.26 4.46
CA LEU A 31 -4.69 13.21 5.16
C LEU A 31 -3.48 13.28 4.22
N LEU A 32 -3.71 13.23 2.90
CA LEU A 32 -2.64 13.31 1.92
C LEU A 32 -2.09 14.75 1.87
N PRO A 33 -0.76 14.90 1.76
CA PRO A 33 -0.12 16.21 1.65
C PRO A 33 -0.32 16.83 0.27
N ASP A 34 0.01 18.11 0.17
CA ASP A 34 -0.03 18.87 -1.08
C ASP A 34 1.14 18.48 -2.02
N ALA A 35 1.13 19.05 -3.22
CA ALA A 35 2.02 18.70 -4.33
C ALA A 35 3.52 18.79 -3.99
N ASP A 36 3.92 19.66 -3.05
CA ASP A 36 5.31 19.86 -2.62
C ASP A 36 5.94 18.62 -1.98
N ILE A 37 5.13 17.74 -1.39
CA ILE A 37 5.60 16.46 -0.84
C ILE A 37 5.66 15.39 -1.91
N TRP A 38 4.67 15.34 -2.81
CA TRP A 38 4.58 14.32 -3.86
C TRP A 38 5.62 14.49 -4.96
N LEU A 39 5.96 15.73 -5.30
CA LEU A 39 6.94 16.05 -6.32
C LEU A 39 8.35 16.15 -5.70
N PRO A 40 9.41 15.74 -6.43
CA PRO A 40 10.77 16.07 -6.05
C PRO A 40 11.00 17.59 -6.17
N ALA A 41 12.02 18.09 -5.47
CA ALA A 41 12.52 19.44 -5.73
C ALA A 41 13.06 19.48 -7.16
N LEU A 42 12.49 20.33 -8.02
CA LEU A 42 12.93 20.49 -9.39
C LEU A 42 14.17 21.39 -9.43
N GLU A 43 15.12 21.07 -10.30
CA GLU A 43 16.18 22.00 -10.68
C GLU A 43 15.59 23.14 -11.52
N ASP A 44 16.21 24.32 -11.46
CA ASP A 44 15.72 25.52 -12.14
C ASP A 44 15.51 25.27 -13.65
N GLY A 45 14.25 25.33 -14.10
CA GLY A 45 13.86 25.23 -15.51
C GLY A 45 13.34 23.87 -15.97
N GLU A 46 13.43 22.80 -15.16
CA GLU A 46 12.76 21.54 -15.48
C GLU A 46 11.25 21.63 -15.20
N THR A 47 10.44 21.33 -16.21
CA THR A 47 8.99 21.18 -16.05
C THR A 47 8.60 19.73 -16.30
N GLN A 48 7.98 19.09 -15.32
CA GLN A 48 7.47 17.72 -15.47
C GLN A 48 5.98 17.67 -15.84
N LYS A 49 5.36 18.81 -16.18
CA LYS A 49 3.90 18.88 -16.45
C LYS A 49 3.46 17.99 -17.61
N ASP A 50 4.32 17.77 -18.59
CA ASP A 50 3.99 17.01 -19.79
C ASP A 50 4.19 15.49 -19.62
N LYS A 51 4.87 15.06 -18.56
CA LYS A 51 5.08 13.63 -18.28
C LYS A 51 3.97 13.11 -17.36
N PRO A 52 3.46 11.89 -17.52
CA PRO A 52 2.57 11.30 -16.52
C PRO A 52 3.31 11.03 -15.20
N TYR A 53 2.59 11.05 -14.07
CA TYR A 53 3.08 10.67 -12.74
C TYR A 53 2.59 9.26 -12.42
N PHE A 54 3.49 8.30 -12.23
CA PHE A 54 3.19 6.87 -12.10
C PHE A 54 3.17 6.42 -10.64
N ILE A 55 2.08 5.76 -10.25
CA ILE A 55 1.85 5.27 -8.90
C ILE A 55 1.59 3.76 -8.92
N LEU A 56 2.23 3.04 -8.01
CA LEU A 56 1.86 1.67 -7.66
C LEU A 56 1.13 1.67 -6.30
N ASP A 57 -0.11 1.22 -6.25
CA ASP A 57 -0.89 1.06 -5.01
C ASP A 57 -0.93 -0.42 -4.60
N VAL A 58 -0.17 -0.76 -3.55
CA VAL A 58 0.04 -2.13 -3.10
C VAL A 58 -0.97 -2.51 -2.02
N GLY A 59 -1.72 -3.58 -2.27
CA GLY A 59 -2.86 -3.99 -1.45
C GLY A 59 -4.06 -3.08 -1.68
N CYS A 60 -4.36 -2.78 -2.95
CA CYS A 60 -5.39 -1.82 -3.35
C CYS A 60 -6.82 -2.25 -2.96
N ASN A 61 -7.02 -3.50 -2.51
CA ASN A 61 -8.31 -4.09 -2.23
C ASN A 61 -9.25 -3.91 -3.45
N CYS A 62 -10.50 -3.50 -3.26
CA CYS A 62 -11.42 -3.22 -4.36
C CYS A 62 -11.25 -1.81 -4.99
N GLY A 63 -10.09 -1.15 -4.82
CA GLY A 63 -9.73 0.05 -5.59
C GLY A 63 -10.34 1.39 -5.13
N VAL A 64 -11.15 1.43 -4.07
CA VAL A 64 -11.84 2.68 -3.66
C VAL A 64 -10.86 3.79 -3.28
N LEU A 65 -9.81 3.47 -2.50
CA LEU A 65 -8.78 4.47 -2.16
C LEU A 65 -7.96 4.85 -3.39
N THR A 66 -7.63 3.88 -4.24
CA THR A 66 -6.89 4.06 -5.49
C THR A 66 -7.55 5.11 -6.38
N GLN A 67 -8.86 4.99 -6.61
CA GLN A 67 -9.62 5.93 -7.46
C GLN A 67 -9.72 7.33 -6.84
N LEU A 68 -9.94 7.44 -5.53
CA LEU A 68 -9.99 8.75 -4.85
C LEU A 68 -8.61 9.42 -4.81
N MET A 69 -7.55 8.65 -4.60
CA MET A 69 -6.17 9.14 -4.64
C MET A 69 -5.80 9.61 -6.04
N HIS A 70 -6.15 8.85 -7.09
CA HIS A 70 -5.95 9.25 -8.49
C HIS A 70 -6.54 10.64 -8.76
N LYS A 71 -7.82 10.83 -8.45
CA LYS A 71 -8.52 12.12 -8.65
C LYS A 71 -7.87 13.26 -7.86
N TYR A 72 -7.55 13.01 -6.58
CA TYR A 72 -6.90 14.00 -5.73
C TYR A 72 -5.55 14.44 -6.30
N LEU A 73 -4.72 13.50 -6.75
CA LEU A 73 -3.39 13.80 -7.27
C LEU A 73 -3.42 14.42 -8.66
N GLU A 74 -4.34 14.01 -9.53
CA GLU A 74 -4.50 14.66 -10.83
C GLU A 74 -4.86 16.14 -10.66
N GLU A 75 -5.75 16.47 -9.71
CA GLU A 75 -6.09 17.85 -9.37
C GLU A 75 -4.91 18.60 -8.76
N ARG A 76 -4.19 18.01 -7.80
CA ARG A 76 -3.10 18.67 -7.07
C ARG A 76 -1.81 18.83 -7.87
N LEU A 77 -1.45 17.83 -8.66
CA LEU A 77 -0.20 17.82 -9.42
C LEU A 77 -0.34 18.55 -10.76
N HIS A 78 -1.55 18.83 -11.21
CA HIS A 78 -1.84 19.48 -12.50
C HIS A 78 -1.13 18.78 -13.68
N ARG A 79 -1.06 17.45 -13.65
CA ARG A 79 -0.51 16.57 -14.69
C ARG A 79 -1.24 15.23 -14.68
N SER A 80 -1.13 14.48 -15.78
CA SER A 80 -1.71 13.13 -15.86
C SER A 80 -1.13 12.23 -14.77
N VAL A 81 -1.98 11.50 -14.06
CA VAL A 81 -1.57 10.51 -13.05
C VAL A 81 -1.96 9.13 -13.54
N LYS A 82 -1.02 8.18 -13.53
CA LYS A 82 -1.24 6.79 -13.90
C LYS A 82 -1.11 5.92 -12.66
N VAL A 83 -2.11 5.09 -12.37
CA VAL A 83 -2.11 4.23 -11.18
C VAL A 83 -2.25 2.76 -11.58
N LEU A 84 -1.33 1.93 -11.11
CA LEU A 84 -1.48 0.48 -11.09
C LEU A 84 -1.85 0.05 -9.68
N GLY A 85 -3.05 -0.45 -9.47
CA GLY A 85 -3.48 -1.08 -8.22
C GLY A 85 -3.22 -2.58 -8.24
N VAL A 86 -2.54 -3.10 -7.22
CA VAL A 86 -2.29 -4.54 -7.08
C VAL A 86 -2.83 -5.10 -5.77
N ASP A 87 -3.39 -6.29 -5.83
CA ASP A 87 -3.90 -7.03 -4.68
C ASP A 87 -3.75 -8.53 -4.94
N ILE A 88 -3.69 -9.32 -3.88
CA ILE A 88 -3.52 -10.78 -3.97
C ILE A 88 -4.85 -11.50 -4.25
N ASP A 89 -6.00 -10.86 -4.00
CA ASP A 89 -7.31 -11.48 -4.21
C ASP A 89 -7.88 -11.17 -5.60
N PRO A 90 -8.00 -12.15 -6.50
CA PRO A 90 -8.50 -11.92 -7.86
C PRO A 90 -9.95 -11.41 -7.88
N ARG A 91 -10.75 -11.71 -6.84
CA ARG A 91 -12.14 -11.24 -6.74
C ARG A 91 -12.20 -9.76 -6.40
N LEU A 92 -11.27 -9.27 -5.57
CA LEU A 92 -11.17 -7.85 -5.25
C LEU A 92 -10.67 -7.07 -6.47
N ILE A 93 -9.72 -7.63 -7.21
CA ILE A 93 -9.22 -7.05 -8.47
C ILE A 93 -10.29 -7.02 -9.56
N GLN A 94 -11.07 -8.10 -9.70
CA GLN A 94 -12.20 -8.12 -10.61
C GLN A 94 -13.17 -6.98 -10.27
N ARG A 95 -13.56 -6.86 -8.99
CA ARG A 95 -14.44 -5.79 -8.53
C ARG A 95 -13.85 -4.41 -8.76
N ALA A 96 -12.56 -4.21 -8.47
CA ALA A 96 -11.86 -2.94 -8.70
C ALA A 96 -11.90 -2.54 -10.18
N SER A 97 -11.77 -3.52 -11.08
CA SER A 97 -11.83 -3.33 -12.53
C SER A 97 -13.24 -3.01 -13.02
N GLU A 98 -14.26 -3.70 -12.50
CA GLU A 98 -15.67 -3.46 -12.83
C GLU A 98 -16.16 -2.09 -12.34
N GLU A 99 -15.68 -1.63 -11.18
CA GLU A 99 -16.03 -0.34 -10.56
C GLU A 99 -15.08 0.80 -10.98
N ASN A 100 -14.22 0.60 -12.00
CA ASN A 100 -13.21 1.57 -12.40
C ASN A 100 -13.79 2.74 -13.23
N GLU A 101 -13.77 3.94 -12.67
CA GLU A 101 -14.26 5.16 -13.32
C GLU A 101 -13.24 5.81 -14.27
N SER A 102 -11.99 5.35 -14.30
CA SER A 102 -10.91 5.95 -15.10
C SER A 102 -10.00 4.90 -15.75
N PRO A 103 -10.53 3.98 -16.59
CA PRO A 103 -9.79 2.82 -17.12
C PRO A 103 -8.60 3.16 -18.03
N LYS A 104 -8.49 4.41 -18.49
CA LYS A 104 -7.33 4.90 -19.26
C LYS A 104 -6.11 5.17 -18.36
N ASP A 105 -6.35 5.53 -17.11
CA ASP A 105 -5.36 6.09 -16.20
C ASP A 105 -5.17 5.21 -14.95
N VAL A 106 -6.19 4.45 -14.57
CA VAL A 106 -6.15 3.49 -13.47
C VAL A 106 -6.31 2.08 -14.02
N SER A 107 -5.40 1.19 -13.67
CA SER A 107 -5.40 -0.23 -14.04
C SER A 107 -5.21 -1.11 -12.80
N TYR A 108 -5.61 -2.38 -12.88
CA TYR A 108 -5.53 -3.32 -11.76
C TYR A 108 -4.94 -4.66 -12.19
N ALA A 109 -4.18 -5.29 -11.30
CA ALA A 109 -3.61 -6.62 -11.51
C ALA A 109 -3.62 -7.46 -10.23
N CYS A 110 -3.87 -8.76 -10.39
CA CYS A 110 -3.78 -9.72 -9.29
C CYS A 110 -2.32 -10.14 -9.10
N VAL A 111 -1.69 -9.71 -8.00
CA VAL A 111 -0.25 -9.89 -7.76
C VAL A 111 -0.01 -10.20 -6.27
N ASP A 112 0.69 -11.29 -6.00
CA ASP A 112 1.42 -11.45 -4.75
C ASP A 112 2.76 -10.73 -4.89
N VAL A 113 2.93 -9.61 -4.18
CA VAL A 113 4.12 -8.76 -4.31
C VAL A 113 5.41 -9.45 -3.85
N LEU A 114 5.30 -10.48 -3.00
CA LEU A 114 6.44 -11.25 -2.52
C LEU A 114 6.77 -12.47 -3.39
N ASP A 115 5.90 -12.80 -4.37
CA ASP A 115 6.17 -13.84 -5.37
C ASP A 115 6.79 -13.20 -6.62
N ASP A 116 7.97 -13.68 -7.04
CA ASP A 116 8.70 -13.05 -8.13
C ASP A 116 8.09 -13.32 -9.52
N GLU A 117 7.40 -14.45 -9.71
CA GLU A 117 6.70 -14.77 -10.96
C GLU A 117 5.45 -13.88 -11.11
N ALA A 118 4.64 -13.77 -10.06
CA ALA A 118 3.47 -12.89 -10.06
C ALA A 118 3.87 -11.41 -10.23
N PHE A 119 4.98 -10.99 -9.61
CA PHE A 119 5.49 -9.62 -9.69
C PHE A 119 6.00 -9.23 -11.08
N GLU A 120 6.21 -10.20 -11.99
CA GLU A 120 6.64 -9.92 -13.36
C GLU A 120 5.64 -9.05 -14.14
N SER A 121 4.35 -9.15 -13.79
CA SER A 121 3.31 -8.27 -14.35
C SER A 121 3.56 -6.78 -14.03
N VAL A 122 4.08 -6.47 -12.84
CA VAL A 122 4.45 -5.11 -12.43
C VAL A 122 5.69 -4.65 -13.20
N LYS A 123 6.69 -5.51 -13.37
CA LYS A 123 7.88 -5.19 -14.17
C LYS A 123 7.52 -4.93 -15.63
N THR A 124 6.67 -5.77 -16.22
CA THR A 124 6.15 -5.58 -17.58
C THR A 124 5.43 -4.22 -17.71
N TYR A 125 4.63 -3.84 -16.72
CA TYR A 125 3.99 -2.52 -16.71
C TYR A 125 5.03 -1.39 -16.68
N MET A 126 6.10 -1.51 -15.89
CA MET A 126 7.19 -0.54 -15.86
C MET A 126 7.91 -0.46 -17.21
N GLU A 127 8.26 -1.59 -17.82
CA GLU A 127 8.93 -1.66 -19.11
C GLU A 127 8.12 -1.00 -20.23
N VAL A 128 6.82 -1.33 -20.33
CA VAL A 128 5.91 -0.75 -21.34
C VAL A 128 5.80 0.77 -21.19
N ASN A 129 5.90 1.29 -19.97
CA ASN A 129 5.85 2.72 -19.67
C ASN A 129 7.24 3.37 -19.60
N ASN A 130 8.32 2.64 -19.92
CA ASN A 130 9.72 3.08 -19.83
C ASN A 130 10.10 3.65 -18.46
N LEU A 131 9.71 2.96 -17.38
CA LEU A 131 9.95 3.37 -16.01
C LEU A 131 11.14 2.60 -15.42
N GLU A 132 12.13 3.32 -14.90
CA GLU A 132 13.13 2.72 -13.99
C GLU A 132 12.55 2.54 -12.58
N LYS A 133 11.72 3.50 -12.15
CA LYS A 133 11.00 3.52 -10.87
C LYS A 133 9.62 4.15 -11.06
N PHE A 134 8.71 3.86 -10.14
CA PHE A 134 7.49 4.63 -9.97
C PHE A 134 7.80 5.96 -9.29
N ASP A 135 7.08 7.02 -9.68
CA ASP A 135 7.15 8.30 -8.96
C ASP A 135 6.70 8.13 -7.51
N ALA A 136 5.67 7.30 -7.26
CA ALA A 136 5.30 6.90 -5.92
C ALA A 136 4.90 5.41 -5.82
N ILE A 137 5.21 4.79 -4.69
CA ILE A 137 4.64 3.50 -4.28
C ILE A 137 3.91 3.66 -2.96
N CYS A 138 2.65 3.24 -2.93
CA CYS A 138 1.74 3.40 -1.80
C CYS A 138 1.48 2.05 -1.11
N CYS A 139 1.67 2.02 0.21
CA CYS A 139 1.48 0.85 1.08
C CYS A 139 0.50 1.19 2.21
N TYR A 140 -0.79 1.34 1.87
CA TYR A 140 -1.81 1.72 2.84
C TYR A 140 -2.33 0.53 3.64
N SER A 141 -1.98 0.45 4.94
CA SER A 141 -2.53 -0.58 5.84
C SER A 141 -2.34 -2.02 5.30
N ILE A 142 -1.17 -2.30 4.74
CA ILE A 142 -0.80 -3.63 4.21
C ILE A 142 0.33 -4.30 5.02
N THR A 143 1.17 -3.52 5.71
CA THR A 143 2.41 -4.02 6.35
C THR A 143 2.13 -5.10 7.39
N MET A 144 1.04 -5.00 8.16
CA MET A 144 0.64 -6.05 9.10
C MET A 144 0.37 -7.40 8.43
N TRP A 145 -0.29 -7.40 7.28
CA TRP A 145 -0.67 -8.64 6.60
C TRP A 145 0.56 -9.33 6.00
N ILE A 146 1.49 -8.54 5.44
CA ILE A 146 2.80 -9.04 5.04
C ILE A 146 3.53 -9.66 6.24
N HIS A 147 3.61 -8.93 7.33
CA HIS A 147 4.37 -9.33 8.50
C HIS A 147 3.81 -10.59 9.18
N LEU A 148 2.48 -10.69 9.31
CA LEU A 148 1.81 -11.87 9.88
C LEU A 148 2.01 -13.14 9.04
N ASN A 149 2.16 -13.01 7.72
CA ASN A 149 2.27 -14.14 6.80
C ASN A 149 3.72 -14.50 6.43
N HIS A 150 4.67 -13.57 6.52
CA HIS A 150 6.04 -13.76 6.02
C HIS A 150 7.15 -13.41 7.04
N HIS A 151 6.82 -13.28 8.33
CA HIS A 151 7.78 -12.97 9.40
C HIS A 151 8.40 -11.55 9.28
N ASP A 152 9.25 -11.17 10.23
CA ASP A 152 10.02 -9.92 10.20
C ASP A 152 10.83 -9.81 8.91
N GLN A 153 11.40 -10.94 8.43
CA GLN A 153 12.20 -10.98 7.21
C GLN A 153 11.38 -10.68 5.96
N GLY A 154 10.15 -11.19 5.87
CA GLY A 154 9.26 -10.89 4.75
C GLY A 154 8.82 -9.44 4.72
N LEU A 155 8.54 -8.84 5.89
CA LEU A 155 8.26 -7.39 5.96
C LEU A 155 9.46 -6.54 5.54
N ARG A 156 10.67 -6.92 5.95
CA ARG A 156 11.91 -6.24 5.53
C ARG A 156 12.16 -6.36 4.03
N PHE A 157 11.97 -7.56 3.47
CA PHE A 157 12.10 -7.81 2.04
C PHE A 157 11.05 -7.02 1.24
N PHE A 158 9.79 -7.02 1.68
CA PHE A 158 8.72 -6.21 1.10
C PHE A 158 9.08 -4.72 1.05
N LEU A 159 9.51 -4.15 2.19
CA LEU A 159 9.90 -2.74 2.26
C LEU A 159 11.11 -2.43 1.38
N GLN A 160 12.13 -3.30 1.38
CA GLN A 160 13.32 -3.14 0.53
C GLN A 160 12.98 -3.20 -0.96
N LYS A 161 12.20 -4.21 -1.38
CA LYS A 161 11.76 -4.39 -2.78
C LYS A 161 11.04 -3.15 -3.28
N LEU A 162 10.07 -2.64 -2.51
CA LEU A 162 9.31 -1.44 -2.90
C LEU A 162 10.12 -0.16 -2.78
N SER A 163 11.01 -0.03 -1.78
CA SER A 163 11.96 1.09 -1.72
C SER A 163 12.81 1.14 -2.99
N ASN A 164 13.31 0.03 -3.52
CA ASN A 164 14.15 0.07 -4.72
C ASN A 164 13.42 0.55 -5.98
N LEU A 165 12.09 0.40 -6.02
CA LEU A 165 11.26 0.70 -7.18
C LEU A 165 10.51 2.04 -7.06
N ALA A 166 10.69 2.79 -5.98
CA ALA A 166 9.99 4.04 -5.72
C ALA A 166 10.95 5.24 -5.72
N GLU A 167 10.52 6.37 -6.27
CA GLU A 167 11.10 7.66 -5.90
C GLU A 167 10.54 8.12 -4.55
N LEU A 168 9.22 8.04 -4.36
CA LEU A 168 8.52 8.31 -3.11
C LEU A 168 7.85 7.05 -2.57
N LEU A 169 8.23 6.60 -1.37
CA LEU A 169 7.56 5.49 -0.69
C LEU A 169 6.58 6.01 0.37
N VAL A 170 5.32 5.65 0.25
CA VAL A 170 4.24 6.02 1.18
C VAL A 170 3.84 4.79 1.99
N VAL A 171 3.91 4.87 3.33
CA VAL A 171 3.62 3.74 4.22
C VAL A 171 2.66 4.15 5.33
N GLU A 172 1.55 3.42 5.47
CA GLU A 172 0.62 3.53 6.60
C GLU A 172 0.71 2.25 7.46
N PRO A 173 1.66 2.15 8.41
CA PRO A 173 1.82 0.96 9.22
C PRO A 173 0.67 0.79 10.21
N GLN A 174 0.16 -0.44 10.36
CA GLN A 174 -0.80 -0.74 11.43
C GLN A 174 -0.08 -0.99 12.76
N PRO A 175 -0.60 -0.46 13.89
CA PRO A 175 0.00 -0.68 15.19
C PRO A 175 -0.21 -2.12 15.68
N TRP A 176 0.61 -2.57 16.65
CA TRP A 176 0.55 -3.92 17.22
C TRP A 176 -0.83 -4.36 17.73
N LYS A 177 -1.63 -3.42 18.23
CA LYS A 177 -3.02 -3.69 18.65
C LYS A 177 -3.86 -4.28 17.51
N CYS A 178 -3.57 -3.94 16.25
CA CYS A 178 -4.22 -4.53 15.08
C CYS A 178 -3.80 -5.99 14.86
N TYR A 179 -2.52 -6.32 15.06
CA TYR A 179 -2.00 -7.68 14.97
C TYR A 179 -2.71 -8.60 15.94
N GLN A 180 -2.80 -8.18 17.22
CA GLN A 180 -3.49 -8.95 18.26
C GLN A 180 -4.98 -9.16 17.96
N LYS A 181 -5.64 -8.18 17.35
CA LYS A 181 -7.05 -8.29 16.94
C LYS A 181 -7.22 -9.25 15.76
N ALA A 182 -6.32 -9.20 14.77
CA ALA A 182 -6.33 -10.11 13.63
C ALA A 182 -6.13 -11.56 14.08
N GLU A 183 -5.09 -11.82 14.87
CA GLU A 183 -4.81 -13.15 15.43
C GLU A 183 -6.00 -13.69 16.26
N ARG A 184 -6.60 -12.85 17.11
CA ARG A 184 -7.78 -13.26 17.88
C ARG A 184 -8.97 -13.64 17.01
N ARG A 185 -9.21 -12.92 15.91
CA ARG A 185 -10.32 -13.21 14.99
C ARG A 185 -10.07 -14.52 14.25
N LEU A 186 -8.87 -14.69 13.72
CA LEU A 186 -8.49 -15.91 13.01
C LEU A 186 -8.58 -17.13 13.94
N LYS A 187 -8.08 -17.00 15.17
CA LYS A 187 -8.15 -18.05 16.21
C LYS A 187 -9.58 -18.45 16.55
N LYS A 188 -10.51 -17.49 16.61
CA LYS A 188 -11.94 -17.79 16.82
C LYS A 188 -12.57 -18.54 15.66
N ALA A 189 -12.08 -18.33 14.44
CA ALA A 189 -12.52 -19.07 13.26
C ALA A 189 -11.87 -20.47 13.15
N GLY A 190 -10.97 -20.84 14.07
CA GLY A 190 -10.32 -22.15 14.09
C GLY A 190 -8.94 -22.19 13.43
N GLU A 191 -8.38 -21.04 13.05
CA GLU A 191 -7.08 -20.93 12.37
C GLU A 191 -6.15 -19.98 13.11
N ILE A 192 -4.84 -19.99 12.82
CA ILE A 192 -3.88 -19.09 13.46
C ILE A 192 -2.92 -18.52 12.41
N PHE A 193 -2.26 -17.41 12.74
CA PHE A 193 -1.07 -17.01 12.01
C PHE A 193 0.13 -17.81 12.54
N PRO A 194 0.68 -18.77 11.77
CA PRO A 194 1.70 -19.71 12.28
C PRO A 194 2.94 -18.98 12.82
N LEU A 195 3.29 -17.83 12.22
CA LEU A 195 4.47 -17.05 12.56
C LEU A 195 4.22 -15.99 13.65
N PHE A 196 2.99 -15.80 14.14
CA PHE A 196 2.64 -14.71 15.07
C PHE A 196 3.50 -14.68 16.33
N LEU A 197 3.78 -15.87 16.89
CA LEU A 197 4.60 -16.00 18.10
C LEU A 197 6.10 -15.85 17.83
N GLU A 198 6.53 -15.92 16.57
CA GLU A 198 7.94 -15.82 16.15
C GLU A 198 8.37 -14.38 15.84
N LEU A 199 7.40 -13.49 15.57
CA LEU A 199 7.66 -12.08 15.24
C LEU A 199 8.48 -11.40 16.34
N LYS A 200 9.49 -10.60 15.96
CA LYS A 200 10.34 -9.82 16.85
C LYS A 200 9.92 -8.36 16.91
N TRP A 201 9.47 -7.78 15.80
CA TRP A 201 8.91 -6.43 15.75
C TRP A 201 7.47 -6.44 16.27
N ARG A 202 7.28 -6.01 17.52
CA ARG A 202 5.99 -6.17 18.23
C ARG A 202 5.35 -4.85 18.62
N SER A 203 5.40 -4.50 19.90
CA SER A 203 4.68 -3.36 20.49
C SER A 203 5.03 -2.02 19.85
N ASP A 204 6.21 -1.91 19.28
CA ASP A 204 6.80 -0.75 18.61
C ASP A 204 7.00 -0.97 17.10
N VAL A 205 6.22 -1.87 16.48
CA VAL A 205 6.38 -2.25 15.05
C VAL A 205 6.38 -1.04 14.10
N ASP A 206 5.62 0.01 14.39
CA ASP A 206 5.62 1.25 13.62
C ASP A 206 6.96 2.00 13.71
N LEU A 207 7.58 2.01 14.89
CA LEU A 207 8.93 2.56 15.08
C LEU A 207 10.00 1.68 14.42
N GLN A 208 9.86 0.36 14.47
CA GLN A 208 10.79 -0.57 13.82
C GLN A 208 10.77 -0.43 12.29
N ILE A 209 9.58 -0.31 11.69
CA ILE A 209 9.42 -0.01 10.26
C ILE A 209 10.09 1.31 9.91
N GLN A 210 9.85 2.36 10.70
CA GLN A 210 10.47 3.66 10.48
C GLN A 210 12.00 3.57 10.55
N LYS A 211 12.56 2.95 11.60
CA LYS A 211 14.01 2.79 11.76
C LYS A 211 14.62 2.01 10.60
N TYR A 212 13.99 0.93 10.18
CA TYR A 212 14.50 0.15 9.05
C TYR A 212 14.52 0.97 7.74
N LEU A 213 13.46 1.74 7.47
CA LEU A 213 13.42 2.65 6.32
C LEU A 213 14.52 3.72 6.40
N GLU A 214 14.63 4.42 7.52
CA GLU A 214 15.56 5.55 7.68
C GLU A 214 17.03 5.11 7.81
N GLU A 215 17.30 4.04 8.57
CA GLU A 215 18.67 3.64 8.93
C GLU A 215 19.24 2.54 8.03
N SER A 216 18.41 1.63 7.50
CA SER A 216 18.87 0.49 6.68
C SER A 216 18.64 0.67 5.18
N LEU A 217 17.62 1.43 4.80
CA LEU A 217 17.25 1.65 3.39
C LEU A 217 17.53 3.08 2.90
N ASP A 218 18.11 3.94 3.76
CA ASP A 218 18.42 5.35 3.49
C ASP A 218 17.23 6.14 2.94
N ARG A 219 16.01 5.82 3.43
CA ARG A 219 14.76 6.49 3.06
C ARG A 219 14.37 7.48 4.14
N ARG A 220 14.61 8.77 3.91
CA ARG A 220 14.29 9.83 4.86
C ARG A 220 12.81 10.11 4.88
N LYS A 221 12.20 10.14 6.07
CA LYS A 221 10.82 10.58 6.21
C LYS A 221 10.70 12.09 5.98
N ILE A 222 10.02 12.48 4.91
CA ILE A 222 9.81 13.89 4.53
C ILE A 222 8.47 14.44 5.01
N PHE A 223 7.48 13.57 5.24
CA PHE A 223 6.16 13.97 5.73
C PHE A 223 5.52 12.88 6.59
N LYS A 224 4.63 13.31 7.48
CA LYS A 224 3.82 12.44 8.34
C LYS A 224 2.46 13.09 8.56
N SER A 225 1.40 12.39 8.20
CA SER A 225 0.04 12.88 8.39
C SER A 225 -0.35 13.01 9.87
N ALA A 226 -1.45 13.72 10.11
CA ALA A 226 -2.21 13.56 11.34
C ALA A 226 -2.67 12.08 11.49
N PRO A 227 -2.83 11.57 12.73
CA PRO A 227 -3.29 10.21 12.94
C PRO A 227 -4.73 10.03 12.48
N THR A 228 -5.02 8.90 11.84
CA THR A 228 -6.39 8.45 11.54
C THR A 228 -7.15 8.14 12.84
N LYS A 229 -8.46 7.90 12.73
CA LYS A 229 -9.29 7.40 13.85
C LYS A 229 -8.74 6.11 14.51
N TRP A 230 -7.92 5.35 13.79
CA TRP A 230 -7.28 4.13 14.27
C TRP A 230 -5.85 4.36 14.80
N GLN A 231 -5.46 5.62 15.01
CA GLN A 231 -4.12 6.04 15.44
C GLN A 231 -3.01 5.61 14.46
N ARG A 232 -3.34 5.40 13.19
CA ARG A 232 -2.37 5.15 12.11
C ARG A 232 -1.93 6.47 11.51
N LYS A 233 -0.67 6.58 11.10
CA LYS A 233 -0.14 7.76 10.42
C LYS A 233 0.33 7.33 9.03
N ILE A 234 0.10 8.17 8.04
CA ILE A 234 0.63 7.98 6.69
C ILE A 234 1.98 8.70 6.66
N CYS A 235 3.05 7.96 6.44
CA CYS A 235 4.41 8.48 6.39
C CYS A 235 4.92 8.41 4.95
N PHE A 236 5.63 9.46 4.54
CA PHE A 236 6.19 9.59 3.21
C PHE A 236 7.70 9.62 3.33
N TYR A 237 8.36 8.80 2.53
CA TYR A 237 9.80 8.58 2.57
C TYR A 237 10.42 8.77 1.19
N ARG A 238 11.53 9.50 1.15
CA ARG A 238 12.34 9.70 -0.06
C ARG A 238 13.77 9.31 0.25
#